data_AF-A0A973B212-F1
#
_entry.id   AF-A0A973B212-F1
#
_cell.length_a   1.000
_cell.length_b   1.000
_cell.length_c   1.000
_cell.angle_alpha   90.00
_cell.angle_beta   90.00
_cell.angle_gamma   90.00
#
_symmetry.space_group_name_H-M   'P 1'
#
loop_
_entity.id
_entity.type
_entity.pdbx_description
1 polymer ?
#
loop_
_entity_poly.entity_id
_entity_poly.type
_entity_poly.pdbx_seq_one_letter_code
_entity_poly.pdbx_strand_id
1 'polypeptide(L)'
;MQASHLNKIIFSCILYLGIWQNANCQIDTKQISKADSLFKTNQLLEAEKIYLQFYNPRYKEIENIKFKLAFIAKEKNDWANEIYYLSSIQAENAKPSISQRLNHISQKHQLGGYEIDFIDQLIWIYFAFFSYIIGFLLSIAIYAAIILIYKKQKNRKSPAAYLYSLSLYLVFIYLFANFPSFLNFGIITKNKVYLREFSSSAAPVAKILSQGNRVTHWYKKDIWTLCYYEGNVGYIKTEDYLPIN
;
A
#
# COMPACT_ATOMS: atom_id res chain seq x y z
N MET A 1 8.96 -1.33 7.48
CA MET A 1 10.09 -0.66 6.80
C MET A 1 11.23 -1.59 6.33
N GLN A 2 11.11 -2.93 6.35
CA GLN A 2 12.16 -3.84 5.83
C GLN A 2 11.75 -4.71 4.62
N ALA A 3 10.44 -4.88 4.37
CA ALA A 3 9.90 -5.78 3.35
C ALA A 3 10.22 -5.37 1.89
N SER A 4 10.07 -4.09 1.56
CA SER A 4 10.31 -3.58 0.19
C SER A 4 11.80 -3.46 -0.16
N HIS A 5 12.68 -3.41 0.84
CA HIS A 5 14.13 -3.44 0.64
C HIS A 5 14.62 -4.84 0.31
N LEU A 6 14.04 -5.90 0.88
CA LEU A 6 14.52 -7.28 0.70
C LEU A 6 14.34 -7.79 -0.75
N ASN A 7 13.18 -7.52 -1.37
CA ASN A 7 12.93 -7.87 -2.78
C ASN A 7 13.84 -7.10 -3.75
N LYS A 8 14.23 -5.87 -3.40
CA LYS A 8 15.18 -5.08 -4.18
C LYS A 8 16.62 -5.53 -3.99
N ILE A 9 17.02 -5.95 -2.79
CA ILE A 9 18.39 -6.43 -2.50
C ILE A 9 18.69 -7.72 -3.27
N ILE A 10 17.77 -8.69 -3.32
CA ILE A 10 18.01 -9.97 -4.01
C ILE A 10 18.11 -9.79 -5.53
N PHE A 11 17.30 -8.92 -6.13
CA PHE A 11 17.40 -8.57 -7.56
C PHE A 11 18.62 -7.69 -7.85
N SER A 12 18.95 -6.76 -6.95
CA SER A 12 20.09 -5.86 -7.08
C SER A 12 21.42 -6.59 -6.93
N CYS A 13 21.55 -7.60 -6.05
CA CYS A 13 22.76 -8.44 -5.96
C CYS A 13 23.07 -9.20 -7.26
N ILE A 14 22.07 -9.51 -8.09
CA ILE A 14 22.24 -10.16 -9.40
C ILE A 14 22.55 -9.13 -10.50
N LEU A 15 22.14 -7.87 -10.34
CA LEU A 15 22.30 -6.78 -11.31
C LEU A 15 23.54 -5.89 -11.04
N TYR A 16 24.11 -5.96 -9.83
CA TYR A 16 25.27 -5.17 -9.38
C TYR A 16 26.60 -5.54 -10.06
N LEU A 17 26.66 -6.63 -10.82
CA LEU A 17 27.88 -7.03 -11.55
C LEU A 17 28.08 -6.29 -12.87
N GLY A 18 27.11 -5.49 -13.36
CA GLY A 18 27.16 -4.94 -14.72
C GLY A 18 27.05 -3.43 -14.90
N ILE A 19 26.51 -2.65 -13.96
CA ILE A 19 26.19 -1.24 -14.23
C ILE A 19 26.41 -0.38 -12.98
N TRP A 20 27.65 0.05 -12.76
CA TRP A 20 27.99 1.12 -11.82
C TRP A 20 27.81 2.47 -12.53
N GLN A 21 26.58 2.98 -12.55
CA GLN A 21 26.36 4.42 -12.70
C GLN A 21 25.40 4.87 -11.60
N ASN A 22 25.91 5.69 -10.68
CA ASN A 22 25.12 6.33 -9.63
C ASN A 22 24.33 7.48 -10.26
N ALA A 23 23.14 7.19 -10.79
CA ALA A 23 22.17 8.23 -11.11
C ALA A 23 21.56 8.76 -9.80
N ASN A 24 22.21 9.77 -9.21
CA ASN A 24 21.68 10.49 -8.05
C ASN A 24 20.58 11.45 -8.50
N CYS A 25 19.34 10.98 -8.60
CA CYS A 25 18.19 11.87 -8.57
C CYS A 25 17.86 12.15 -7.09
N GLN A 26 18.67 12.96 -6.42
CA GLN A 26 18.48 13.27 -5.00
C GLN A 26 17.41 14.35 -4.84
N ILE A 27 16.39 14.04 -4.05
CA ILE A 27 15.43 15.01 -3.52
C ILE A 27 16.21 16.09 -2.76
N ASP A 28 15.85 17.36 -2.91
CA ASP A 28 16.50 18.48 -2.21
C ASP A 28 16.27 18.38 -0.69
N THR A 29 17.17 17.65 -0.02
CA THR A 29 17.11 17.37 1.42
C THR A 29 17.21 18.64 2.28
N LYS A 30 17.78 19.73 1.76
CA LYS A 30 17.90 20.99 2.48
C LYS A 30 16.54 21.65 2.67
N GLN A 31 15.69 21.63 1.66
CA GLN A 31 14.35 22.23 1.75
C GLN A 31 13.43 21.41 2.67
N ILE A 32 13.51 20.08 2.61
CA ILE A 32 12.76 19.21 3.55
C ILE A 32 13.25 19.43 4.98
N SER A 33 14.57 19.51 5.22
CA SER A 33 15.11 19.81 6.56
C SER A 33 14.66 21.17 7.09
N LYS A 34 14.56 22.18 6.22
CA LYS A 34 13.95 23.48 6.56
C LYS A 34 12.49 23.31 6.99
N ALA A 35 11.69 22.58 6.21
CA ALA A 35 10.29 22.30 6.54
C ALA A 35 10.16 21.55 7.88
N ASP A 36 11.07 20.62 8.17
CA ASP A 36 11.13 19.88 9.44
C ASP A 36 11.39 20.82 10.62
N SER A 37 12.29 21.80 10.45
CA SER A 37 12.53 22.83 11.45
C SER A 37 11.29 23.71 11.65
N LEU A 38 10.67 24.17 10.56
CA LEU A 38 9.46 25.01 10.62
C LEU A 38 8.29 24.26 11.30
N PHE A 39 8.17 22.96 11.03
CA PHE A 39 7.20 22.10 11.69
C PHE A 39 7.45 22.01 13.21
N LYS A 40 8.71 21.86 13.62
CA LYS A 40 9.10 21.84 15.04
C LYS A 40 8.88 23.19 15.74
N THR A 41 9.01 24.31 15.03
CA THR A 41 8.73 25.66 15.54
C THR A 41 7.25 26.05 15.43
N ASN A 42 6.36 25.09 15.11
CA ASN A 42 4.92 25.26 14.96
C ASN A 42 4.49 26.22 13.82
N GLN A 43 5.38 26.51 12.86
CA GLN A 43 5.10 27.28 11.65
C GLN A 43 4.50 26.37 10.57
N LEU A 44 3.34 25.78 10.88
CA LEU A 44 2.72 24.69 10.13
C LEU A 44 2.37 25.06 8.68
N LEU A 45 1.85 26.27 8.44
CA LEU A 45 1.46 26.71 7.10
C LEU A 45 2.65 26.87 6.15
N GLU A 46 3.80 27.32 6.67
CA GLU A 46 5.01 27.45 5.87
C GLU A 46 5.64 26.09 5.61
N ALA A 47 5.65 25.23 6.63
CA ALA A 47 6.09 23.85 6.49
C ALA A 47 5.24 23.09 5.46
N GLU A 48 3.91 23.26 5.48
CA GLU A 48 2.96 22.64 4.54
C GLU A 48 3.29 22.98 3.09
N LYS A 49 3.55 24.26 2.78
CA LYS A 49 3.89 24.69 1.41
C LYS A 49 5.11 23.95 0.87
N ILE A 50 6.16 23.83 1.69
CA ILE A 50 7.38 23.14 1.31
C ILE A 50 7.10 21.63 1.18
N TYR A 51 6.39 21.03 2.14
CA TYR A 51 6.02 19.62 2.06
C TYR A 51 5.21 19.28 0.82
N LEU A 52 4.23 20.11 0.45
CA LEU A 52 3.42 19.91 -0.76
C LEU A 52 4.23 20.04 -2.04
N GLN A 53 5.23 20.93 -2.08
CA GLN A 53 6.14 21.07 -3.23
C GLN A 53 6.96 19.79 -3.47
N PHE A 54 7.37 19.11 -2.40
CA PHE A 54 8.12 17.85 -2.47
C PHE A 54 7.25 16.61 -2.36
N TYR A 55 5.94 16.77 -2.13
CA TYR A 55 5.01 15.67 -2.05
C TYR A 55 4.74 15.14 -3.45
N ASN A 56 5.17 13.90 -3.68
CA ASN A 56 4.80 13.16 -4.87
C ASN A 56 4.13 11.85 -4.45
N PRO A 57 2.86 11.62 -4.83
CA PRO A 57 2.14 10.42 -4.42
C PRO A 57 2.76 9.12 -4.95
N ARG A 58 3.65 9.18 -5.96
CA ARG A 58 4.31 7.99 -6.54
C ARG A 58 5.57 7.53 -5.78
N TYR A 59 6.14 8.34 -4.88
CA TYR A 59 7.37 7.99 -4.18
C TYR A 59 7.10 7.52 -2.75
N LYS A 60 7.53 6.29 -2.44
CA LYS A 60 7.37 5.62 -1.13
C LYS A 60 8.25 6.19 -0.02
N GLU A 61 9.33 6.91 -0.35
CA GLU A 61 10.29 7.48 0.63
C GLU A 61 9.71 8.64 1.46
N ILE A 62 8.41 8.92 1.30
CA ILE A 62 7.73 10.12 1.76
C ILE A 62 6.74 9.82 2.91
N GLU A 63 6.74 8.60 3.50
CA GLU A 63 5.86 8.23 4.63
C GLU A 63 5.90 9.30 5.76
N ASN A 64 7.10 9.84 6.06
CA ASN A 64 7.28 10.92 7.03
C ASN A 64 6.58 12.23 6.65
N ILE A 65 6.57 12.62 5.37
CA ILE A 65 5.88 13.82 4.92
C ILE A 65 4.36 13.60 4.96
N LYS A 66 3.86 12.42 4.56
CA LYS A 66 2.42 12.10 4.65
C LYS A 66 1.91 12.22 6.08
N PHE A 67 2.66 11.74 7.08
CA PHE A 67 2.28 11.90 8.49
C PHE A 67 2.25 13.36 8.92
N LYS A 68 3.22 14.16 8.50
CA LYS A 68 3.27 15.59 8.83
C LYS A 68 2.15 16.37 8.15
N LEU A 69 1.85 16.08 6.89
CA LEU A 69 0.70 16.64 6.17
C LEU A 69 -0.63 16.23 6.82
N ALA A 70 -0.77 14.97 7.25
CA ALA A 70 -1.93 14.53 8.01
C ALA A 70 -2.09 15.29 9.34
N PHE A 71 -0.98 15.51 10.05
CA PHE A 71 -0.96 16.31 11.28
C PHE A 71 -1.36 17.77 11.01
N ILE A 72 -0.80 18.40 9.99
CA ILE A 72 -1.14 19.79 9.61
C ILE A 72 -2.63 19.88 9.22
N ALA A 73 -3.14 18.92 8.44
CA ALA A 73 -4.54 18.86 8.05
C ALA A 73 -5.46 18.74 9.27
N LYS A 74 -5.09 17.90 10.25
CA LYS A 74 -5.78 17.81 11.55
C LYS A 74 -5.83 19.17 12.26
N GLU A 75 -4.71 19.86 12.40
CA GLU A 75 -4.65 21.17 13.08
C GLU A 75 -5.46 22.25 12.34
N LYS A 76 -5.57 22.14 11.01
CA LYS A 76 -6.41 23.01 10.17
C LYS A 76 -7.90 22.64 10.21
N ASN A 77 -8.28 21.57 10.92
CA ASN A 77 -9.61 20.94 10.86
C ASN A 77 -10.03 20.51 9.44
N ASP A 78 -9.06 20.21 8.58
CA ASP A 78 -9.26 19.69 7.23
C ASP A 78 -9.30 18.16 7.26
N TRP A 79 -10.47 17.64 7.66
CA TRP A 79 -10.69 16.20 7.83
C TRP A 79 -10.54 15.42 6.52
N ALA A 80 -10.84 16.03 5.37
CA ALA A 80 -10.78 15.36 4.07
C ALA A 80 -9.34 15.04 3.68
N ASN A 81 -8.45 16.02 3.83
CA ASN A 81 -7.02 15.81 3.61
C ASN A 81 -6.39 14.92 4.69
N GLU A 82 -6.81 15.04 5.96
CA GLU A 82 -6.35 14.16 7.03
C GLU A 82 -6.65 12.68 6.69
N ILE A 83 -7.89 12.38 6.31
CA ILE A 83 -8.29 11.03 5.90
C ILE A 83 -7.49 10.57 4.69
N TYR A 84 -7.31 11.43 3.68
CA TYR A 84 -6.58 11.06 2.48
C TYR A 84 -5.14 10.61 2.79
N TYR A 85 -4.40 11.42 3.55
CA TYR A 85 -3.02 11.10 3.90
C TYR A 85 -2.92 9.87 4.80
N LEU A 86 -3.77 9.76 5.83
CA LEU A 86 -3.77 8.61 6.74
C LEU A 86 -4.17 7.32 6.04
N SER A 87 -5.17 7.36 5.16
CA SER A 87 -5.61 6.20 4.38
C SER A 87 -4.52 5.73 3.44
N SER A 88 -3.81 6.66 2.79
CA SER A 88 -2.68 6.32 1.91
C SER A 88 -1.53 5.67 2.69
N ILE A 89 -1.23 6.16 3.90
CA ILE A 89 -0.25 5.49 4.78
C ILE A 89 -0.73 4.10 5.19
N GLN A 90 -1.99 3.97 5.56
CA GLN A 90 -2.60 2.69 5.97
C GLN A 90 -2.59 1.65 4.84
N ALA A 91 -2.76 2.10 3.59
CA ALA A 91 -2.70 1.25 2.40
C ALA A 91 -1.30 0.67 2.17
N GLU A 92 -0.24 1.43 2.48
CA GLU A 92 1.14 0.98 2.35
C GLU A 92 1.62 0.14 3.54
N ASN A 93 1.21 0.53 4.75
CA ASN A 93 1.70 -0.06 5.99
C ASN A 93 0.58 -0.02 7.04
N ALA A 94 -0.18 -1.11 7.10
CA ALA A 94 -1.34 -1.20 7.96
C ALA A 94 -0.93 -1.15 9.45
N LYS A 95 -1.33 -0.09 10.15
CA LYS A 95 -1.04 0.13 11.57
C LYS A 95 -2.34 0.24 12.37
N PRO A 96 -2.43 -0.42 13.55
CA PRO A 96 -3.64 -0.32 14.38
C PRO A 96 -3.98 1.11 14.78
N SER A 97 -2.99 1.94 15.13
CA SER A 97 -3.19 3.33 15.56
C SER A 97 -3.78 4.23 14.46
N ILE A 98 -3.35 4.04 13.21
CA ILE A 98 -3.89 4.77 12.06
C ILE A 98 -5.32 4.31 11.77
N SER A 99 -5.57 3.01 11.84
CA SER A 99 -6.91 2.44 11.65
C SER A 99 -7.91 2.97 12.67
N GLN A 100 -7.51 3.05 13.94
CA GLN A 100 -8.33 3.65 15.00
C GLN A 100 -8.62 5.13 14.73
N ARG A 101 -7.61 5.89 14.29
CA ARG A 101 -7.78 7.31 13.94
C ARG A 101 -8.74 7.48 12.75
N LEU A 102 -8.56 6.69 11.69
CA LEU A 102 -9.42 6.69 10.51
C LEU A 102 -10.85 6.32 10.88
N ASN A 103 -11.05 5.28 11.69
CA ASN A 103 -12.37 4.89 12.18
C ASN A 103 -13.03 6.03 12.96
N HIS A 104 -12.31 6.68 13.88
CA HIS A 104 -12.84 7.82 14.62
C HIS A 104 -13.26 9.00 13.72
N ILE A 105 -12.45 9.37 12.72
CA ILE A 105 -12.83 10.42 11.76
C ILE A 105 -14.04 9.97 10.94
N SER A 106 -14.07 8.71 10.51
CA SER A 106 -15.17 8.15 9.73
C SER A 106 -16.49 8.17 10.48
N GLN A 107 -16.50 7.79 11.77
CA GLN A 107 -17.69 7.82 12.61
C GLN A 107 -18.20 9.26 12.81
N LYS A 108 -17.29 10.21 13.04
CA LYS A 108 -17.63 11.63 13.21
C LYS A 108 -18.26 12.23 11.94
N HIS A 109 -17.81 11.80 10.77
CA HIS A 109 -18.22 12.35 9.47
C HIS A 109 -19.16 11.42 8.68
N GLN A 110 -19.65 10.33 9.29
CA GLN A 110 -20.52 9.33 8.67
C GLN A 110 -19.95 8.74 7.37
N LEU A 111 -18.64 8.51 7.35
CA LEU A 111 -17.93 7.91 6.23
C LEU A 111 -17.83 6.40 6.45
N GLY A 112 -17.90 5.63 5.37
CA GLY A 112 -17.79 4.18 5.45
C GLY A 112 -16.57 3.62 4.74
N GLY A 113 -16.36 2.32 4.96
CA GLY A 113 -15.19 1.58 4.51
C GLY A 113 -13.97 1.70 5.43
N TYR A 114 -14.06 2.31 6.62
CA TYR A 114 -12.98 2.43 7.63
C TYR A 114 -13.21 1.60 8.89
N GLU A 115 -14.20 0.73 8.86
CA GLU A 115 -14.51 -0.16 9.96
C GLU A 115 -13.34 -1.11 10.21
N ILE A 116 -13.17 -1.51 11.47
CA ILE A 116 -12.10 -2.41 11.89
C ILE A 116 -12.69 -3.79 12.05
N ASP A 117 -12.50 -4.63 11.03
CA ASP A 117 -12.98 -6.00 11.03
C ASP A 117 -11.91 -7.00 11.49
N PHE A 118 -12.32 -8.25 11.69
CA PHE A 118 -11.39 -9.35 11.95
C PHE A 118 -10.34 -9.50 10.82
N ILE A 119 -10.72 -9.25 9.56
CA ILE A 119 -9.81 -9.29 8.43
C ILE A 119 -8.73 -8.21 8.55
N ASP A 120 -9.07 -7.01 9.00
CA ASP A 120 -8.08 -5.95 9.22
C ASP A 120 -7.06 -6.34 10.28
N GLN A 121 -7.49 -7.02 11.34
CA GLN A 121 -6.60 -7.52 12.40
C GLN A 121 -5.62 -8.57 11.85
N LEU A 122 -6.08 -9.47 10.98
CA LEU A 122 -5.21 -10.42 10.29
C LEU A 122 -4.20 -9.71 9.39
N ILE A 123 -4.63 -8.67 8.67
CA ILE A 123 -3.75 -7.84 7.85
C ILE A 123 -2.67 -7.16 8.70
N TRP A 124 -3.01 -6.67 9.90
CA TRP A 124 -2.01 -6.09 10.81
C TRP A 124 -0.97 -7.10 11.26
N ILE A 125 -1.38 -8.33 11.62
CA ILE A 125 -0.46 -9.41 11.99
C ILE A 125 0.44 -9.74 10.79
N TYR A 126 -0.14 -9.83 9.59
CA TYR A 126 0.61 -10.05 8.36
C TYR A 126 1.71 -9.00 8.18
N PHE A 127 1.39 -7.70 8.26
CA PHE A 127 2.38 -6.63 8.07
C PHE A 127 3.39 -6.54 9.22
N ALA A 128 2.97 -6.75 10.47
CA ALA A 128 3.84 -6.69 11.63
C ALA A 128 4.90 -7.79 11.62
N PHE A 129 4.51 -9.01 11.26
CA PHE A 129 5.39 -10.18 11.27
C PHE A 129 5.93 -10.56 9.89
N PHE A 130 5.61 -9.80 8.84
CA PHE A 130 5.99 -10.09 7.45
C PHE A 130 7.46 -10.47 7.29
N SER A 131 8.37 -9.64 7.81
CA SER A 131 9.82 -9.86 7.70
C SER A 131 10.25 -11.18 8.33
N TYR A 132 9.67 -11.53 9.48
CA TYR A 132 9.99 -12.78 10.19
C TYR A 132 9.43 -14.00 9.47
N ILE A 133 8.17 -13.92 8.99
CA ILE A 133 7.51 -14.99 8.25
C ILE A 133 8.25 -15.26 6.93
N ILE A 134 8.54 -14.22 6.15
CA ILE A 134 9.28 -14.36 4.88
C ILE A 134 10.68 -14.91 5.12
N GLY A 135 11.41 -14.40 6.13
CA GLY A 135 12.74 -14.90 6.48
C GLY A 135 12.73 -16.39 6.83
N PHE A 136 11.71 -16.83 7.58
CA PHE A 136 11.51 -18.24 7.91
C PHE A 136 11.18 -19.09 6.67
N LEU A 137 10.23 -18.67 5.83
CA LEU A 137 9.86 -19.37 4.59
C LEU A 137 11.05 -19.49 3.62
N LEU A 138 11.83 -18.42 3.44
CA LEU A 138 13.04 -18.43 2.62
C LEU A 138 14.12 -19.35 3.20
N SER A 139 14.27 -19.42 4.53
CA SER A 139 15.24 -20.32 5.16
C SER A 139 14.92 -21.79 4.85
N ILE A 140 13.63 -22.17 4.87
CA ILE A 140 13.19 -23.52 4.47
C ILE A 140 13.48 -23.76 2.98
N ALA A 141 13.22 -22.78 2.11
CA ALA A 141 13.51 -22.89 0.68
C ALA A 141 15.01 -23.09 0.42
N ILE A 142 15.87 -22.32 1.09
CA ILE A 142 17.33 -22.42 0.99
C ILE A 142 17.81 -23.79 1.47
N TYR A 143 17.31 -24.26 2.62
CA TYR A 143 17.65 -25.58 3.15
C TYR A 143 17.30 -26.71 2.16
N ALA A 144 16.10 -26.67 1.59
CA ALA A 144 15.65 -27.62 0.58
C ALA A 144 16.52 -27.55 -0.69
N ALA A 145 16.87 -26.35 -1.15
CA ALA A 145 17.73 -26.14 -2.31
C ALA A 145 19.15 -26.71 -2.08
N ILE A 146 19.74 -26.49 -0.90
CA ILE A 146 21.06 -27.02 -0.53
C ILE A 146 21.05 -28.56 -0.59
N ILE A 147 20.01 -29.22 -0.04
CA ILE A 147 19.89 -30.68 -0.09
C ILE A 147 19.84 -31.20 -1.53
N LEU A 148 19.08 -30.53 -2.40
CA LEU A 148 18.96 -30.93 -3.81
C LEU A 148 20.27 -30.73 -4.57
N ILE A 149 20.96 -29.61 -4.34
CA ILE A 149 22.29 -29.35 -4.93
C ILE A 149 23.29 -30.41 -4.47
N TYR A 150 23.32 -30.73 -3.17
CA TYR A 150 24.22 -31.74 -2.61
C TYR A 150 23.95 -33.14 -3.18
N LYS A 151 22.68 -33.55 -3.31
CA LYS A 151 22.31 -34.82 -3.95
C LYS A 151 22.73 -34.87 -5.41
N LYS A 152 22.58 -33.76 -6.15
CA LYS A 152 23.02 -33.64 -7.54
C LYS A 152 24.53 -33.77 -7.67
N GLN A 153 25.31 -33.10 -6.81
CA GLN A 153 26.77 -33.20 -6.78
C GLN A 153 27.25 -34.63 -6.48
N LYS A 154 26.52 -35.37 -5.63
CA LYS A 154 26.81 -36.79 -5.33
C LYS A 154 26.27 -37.78 -6.37
N ASN A 155 25.80 -37.32 -7.54
CA ASN A 155 25.19 -38.16 -8.60
C ASN A 155 24.06 -39.08 -8.08
N ARG A 156 23.38 -38.69 -7.00
CA ARG A 156 22.24 -39.45 -6.49
C ARG A 156 21.01 -39.05 -7.29
N LYS A 157 20.24 -40.04 -7.77
CA LYS A 157 18.96 -39.78 -8.44
C LYS A 157 18.05 -39.01 -7.49
N SER A 158 17.67 -37.80 -7.87
CA SER A 158 16.63 -37.04 -7.19
C SER A 158 15.35 -37.14 -8.01
N PRO A 159 14.26 -37.70 -7.46
CA PRO A 159 12.95 -37.68 -8.11
C PRO A 159 12.57 -36.26 -8.56
N ALA A 160 12.04 -36.16 -9.79
CA ALA A 160 11.54 -34.89 -10.33
C ALA A 160 10.47 -34.24 -9.44
N ALA A 161 9.75 -35.06 -8.66
CA ALA A 161 8.78 -34.60 -7.67
C ALA A 161 9.34 -33.59 -6.67
N TYR A 162 10.60 -33.74 -6.24
CA TYR A 162 11.21 -32.80 -5.29
C TYR A 162 11.53 -31.43 -5.91
N LEU A 163 11.84 -31.41 -7.21
CA LEU A 163 12.03 -30.16 -7.95
C LEU A 163 10.68 -29.46 -8.15
N TYR A 164 9.64 -30.22 -8.48
CA TYR A 164 8.29 -29.69 -8.61
C TYR A 164 7.77 -29.11 -7.29
N SER A 165 7.96 -29.82 -6.17
CA SER A 165 7.54 -29.33 -4.85
C SER A 165 8.28 -28.05 -4.46
N LEU A 166 9.59 -27.95 -4.73
CA LEU A 166 10.34 -26.73 -4.47
C LEU A 166 9.88 -25.58 -5.35
N SER A 167 9.60 -25.83 -6.64
CA SER A 167 9.09 -24.82 -7.56
C SER A 167 7.72 -24.30 -7.11
N LEU A 168 6.78 -25.19 -6.77
CA LEU A 168 5.46 -24.81 -6.26
C LEU A 168 5.58 -24.01 -4.95
N TYR A 169 6.50 -24.40 -4.07
CA TYR A 169 6.76 -23.67 -2.83
C TYR A 169 7.31 -22.27 -3.08
N LEU A 170 8.21 -22.08 -4.04
CA LEU A 170 8.72 -20.76 -4.42
C LEU A 170 7.61 -19.87 -5.02
N VAL A 171 6.71 -20.44 -5.83
CA VAL A 171 5.52 -19.72 -6.34
C VAL A 171 4.63 -19.30 -5.18
N PHE A 172 4.42 -20.16 -4.18
CA PHE A 172 3.67 -19.80 -2.98
C PHE A 172 4.32 -18.63 -2.21
N ILE A 173 5.64 -18.67 -1.98
CA ILE A 173 6.37 -17.54 -1.34
C ILE A 173 6.18 -16.27 -2.16
N TYR A 174 6.31 -16.36 -3.49
CA TYR A 174 6.13 -15.22 -4.38
C TYR A 174 4.72 -14.62 -4.26
N LEU A 175 3.67 -15.43 -4.32
CA LEU A 175 2.29 -14.97 -4.17
C LEU A 175 2.06 -14.36 -2.79
N PHE A 176 2.54 -15.01 -1.73
CA PHE A 176 2.41 -14.52 -0.37
C PHE A 176 3.14 -13.18 -0.15
N ALA A 177 4.34 -13.02 -0.72
CA ALA A 177 5.13 -11.80 -0.62
C ALA A 177 4.51 -10.63 -1.40
N ASN A 178 3.74 -10.91 -2.45
CA ASN A 178 3.07 -9.90 -3.28
C ASN A 178 1.59 -9.71 -2.91
N PHE A 179 1.10 -10.35 -1.85
CA PHE A 179 -0.30 -10.25 -1.43
C PHE A 179 -0.82 -8.81 -1.28
N PRO A 180 -0.09 -7.86 -0.66
CA PRO A 180 -0.52 -6.48 -0.50
C PRO A 180 -0.76 -5.75 -1.82
N SER A 181 -0.05 -6.11 -2.89
CA SER A 181 -0.20 -5.50 -4.21
C SER A 181 -1.54 -5.82 -4.86
N PHE A 182 -2.29 -6.81 -4.35
CA PHE A 182 -3.65 -7.09 -4.82
C PHE A 182 -4.71 -6.25 -4.10
N LEU A 183 -4.37 -5.63 -2.97
CA LEU A 183 -5.25 -4.72 -2.25
C LEU A 183 -5.05 -3.32 -2.82
N ASN A 184 -5.98 -2.87 -3.66
CA ASN A 184 -6.00 -1.50 -4.17
C ASN A 184 -7.17 -0.74 -3.55
N PHE A 185 -6.89 0.40 -2.94
CA PHE A 185 -7.87 1.24 -2.29
C PHE A 185 -8.00 2.57 -3.04
N GLY A 186 -9.18 3.16 -2.94
CA GLY A 186 -9.48 4.47 -3.47
C GLY A 186 -10.34 5.26 -2.49
N ILE A 187 -10.27 6.59 -2.58
CA ILE A 187 -11.12 7.49 -1.80
C ILE A 187 -11.98 8.29 -2.75
N ILE A 188 -13.26 8.41 -2.41
CA ILE A 188 -14.20 9.22 -3.17
C ILE A 188 -13.88 10.71 -2.99
N THR A 189 -13.71 11.43 -4.10
CA THR A 189 -13.34 12.84 -4.08
C THR A 189 -14.53 13.78 -4.20
N LYS A 190 -15.62 13.33 -4.81
CA LYS A 190 -16.84 14.14 -5.03
C LYS A 190 -17.87 13.89 -3.92
N ASN A 191 -18.68 14.91 -3.63
CA ASN A 191 -19.71 14.86 -2.59
C ASN A 191 -20.79 13.80 -2.83
N LYS A 192 -21.04 13.44 -4.08
CA LYS A 192 -22.06 12.46 -4.45
C LYS A 192 -21.58 11.62 -5.62
N VAL A 193 -21.36 10.34 -5.36
CA VAL A 193 -20.90 9.37 -6.35
C VAL A 193 -21.82 8.15 -6.33
N TYR A 194 -22.13 7.62 -7.50
CA TYR A 194 -23.02 6.49 -7.66
C TYR A 194 -22.21 5.23 -7.90
N LEU A 195 -22.34 4.25 -7.00
CA LEU A 195 -21.91 2.88 -7.24
C LEU A 195 -22.99 2.18 -8.08
N ARG A 196 -22.66 1.82 -9.32
CA ARG A 196 -23.61 1.25 -10.28
C ARG A 196 -23.41 -0.25 -10.45
N GLU A 197 -24.45 -1.00 -10.76
CA GLU A 197 -24.32 -2.45 -10.93
C GLU A 197 -23.52 -2.83 -12.19
N PHE A 198 -23.60 -2.00 -13.23
CA PHE A 198 -22.92 -2.22 -14.52
C PHE A 198 -22.16 -0.97 -14.95
N SER A 199 -21.20 -1.15 -15.87
CA SER A 199 -20.37 -0.09 -16.45
C SER A 199 -21.17 0.78 -17.45
N SER A 200 -22.21 1.46 -16.98
CA SER A 200 -23.08 2.33 -17.79
C SER A 200 -23.69 3.45 -16.95
N SER A 201 -23.82 4.64 -17.53
CA SER A 201 -24.44 5.79 -16.88
C SER A 201 -25.94 5.60 -16.62
N ALA A 202 -26.58 4.67 -17.33
CA ALA A 202 -27.99 4.32 -17.16
C ALA A 202 -28.22 3.12 -16.24
N ALA A 203 -27.15 2.46 -15.76
CA ALA A 203 -27.28 1.31 -14.88
C ALA A 203 -27.90 1.68 -13.52
N PRO A 204 -28.67 0.77 -12.89
CA PRO A 204 -29.18 0.96 -11.54
C PRO A 204 -28.08 1.36 -10.56
N VAL A 205 -28.44 2.22 -9.62
CA VAL A 205 -27.55 2.67 -8.54
C VAL A 205 -27.70 1.68 -7.39
N ALA A 206 -26.66 0.91 -7.12
CA ALA A 206 -26.60 0.02 -5.97
C ALA A 206 -26.44 0.82 -4.67
N LYS A 207 -25.58 1.85 -4.68
CA LYS A 207 -25.33 2.69 -3.50
C LYS A 207 -24.87 4.10 -3.87
N ILE A 208 -25.12 5.05 -2.98
CA ILE A 208 -24.61 6.42 -3.09
C ILE A 208 -23.49 6.60 -2.08
N LEU A 209 -22.36 7.13 -2.53
CA LEU A 209 -21.17 7.39 -1.73
C LEU A 209 -20.93 8.89 -1.63
N SER A 210 -20.45 9.33 -0.48
CA SER A 210 -20.04 10.70 -0.20
C SER A 210 -18.52 10.85 -0.29
N GLN A 211 -18.07 12.11 -0.35
CA GLN A 211 -16.64 12.44 -0.30
C GLN A 211 -16.01 11.85 0.96
N GLY A 212 -14.85 11.22 0.81
CA GLY A 212 -14.11 10.62 1.91
C GLY A 212 -14.38 9.14 2.14
N ASN A 213 -15.40 8.53 1.53
CA ASN A 213 -15.62 7.08 1.63
C ASN A 213 -14.45 6.30 1.00
N ARG A 214 -14.03 5.22 1.66
CA ARG A 214 -12.99 4.31 1.15
C ARG A 214 -13.60 3.15 0.39
N VAL A 215 -13.14 2.93 -0.84
CA VAL A 215 -13.53 1.80 -1.68
C VAL A 215 -12.33 0.91 -1.99
N THR A 216 -12.55 -0.39 -2.09
CA THR A 216 -11.55 -1.31 -2.67
C THR A 216 -11.80 -1.37 -4.17
N HIS A 217 -10.76 -1.27 -5.01
CA HIS A 217 -10.90 -1.39 -6.46
C HIS A 217 -10.04 -2.52 -7.00
N TRP A 218 -10.46 -3.11 -8.12
CA TRP A 218 -9.75 -4.25 -8.71
C TRP A 218 -9.29 -4.00 -10.14
N TYR A 219 -10.18 -3.51 -11.00
CA TYR A 219 -9.88 -3.35 -12.42
C TYR A 219 -10.58 -2.13 -13.00
N LYS A 220 -9.91 -1.49 -13.97
CA LYS A 220 -10.43 -0.34 -14.71
C LYS A 220 -10.78 -0.77 -16.14
N LYS A 221 -12.03 -0.50 -16.53
CA LYS A 221 -12.56 -0.68 -17.88
C LYS A 221 -13.01 0.68 -18.42
N ASP A 222 -12.23 1.25 -19.34
CA ASP A 222 -12.46 2.57 -19.93
C ASP A 222 -12.56 3.69 -18.88
N ILE A 223 -13.77 4.23 -18.68
CA ILE A 223 -14.09 5.28 -17.70
C ILE A 223 -14.67 4.71 -16.39
N TRP A 224 -14.84 3.40 -16.30
CA TRP A 224 -15.45 2.70 -15.16
C TRP A 224 -14.41 1.87 -14.42
N THR A 225 -14.43 1.96 -13.10
CA THR A 225 -13.61 1.11 -12.23
C THR A 225 -14.53 0.21 -11.43
N LEU A 226 -14.24 -1.09 -11.44
CA LEU A 226 -14.89 -2.07 -10.59
C LEU A 226 -14.40 -1.89 -9.16
N CYS A 227 -15.34 -1.57 -8.28
CA CYS A 227 -15.13 -1.27 -6.88
C CYS A 227 -16.01 -2.17 -6.01
N TYR A 228 -15.52 -2.44 -4.80
CA TYR A 228 -16.22 -3.11 -3.73
C TYR A 228 -16.36 -2.16 -2.54
N TYR A 229 -17.57 -2.08 -2.00
CA TYR A 229 -17.90 -1.22 -0.87
C TYR A 229 -19.03 -1.83 -0.03
N GLU A 230 -18.78 -2.10 1.25
CA GLU A 230 -19.77 -2.62 2.23
C GLU A 230 -20.67 -3.74 1.65
N GLY A 231 -20.05 -4.82 1.16
CA GLY A 231 -20.78 -5.98 0.61
C GLY A 231 -21.30 -5.81 -0.83
N ASN A 232 -21.24 -4.61 -1.39
CA ASN A 232 -21.73 -4.32 -2.74
C ASN A 232 -20.57 -4.23 -3.74
N VAL A 233 -20.67 -4.97 -4.84
CA VAL A 233 -19.78 -4.87 -5.99
C VAL A 233 -20.44 -3.99 -7.05
N GLY A 234 -19.72 -3.03 -7.59
CA GLY A 234 -20.24 -2.16 -8.65
C GLY A 234 -19.18 -1.31 -9.33
N TYR A 235 -19.60 -0.46 -10.24
CA TYR A 235 -18.76 0.38 -11.07
C TYR A 235 -18.90 1.84 -10.63
N ILE A 236 -17.76 2.51 -10.49
CA ILE A 236 -17.64 3.94 -10.22
C ILE A 236 -16.88 4.57 -11.38
N LYS A 237 -17.18 5.83 -11.72
CA LYS A 237 -16.37 6.52 -12.74
C LYS A 237 -14.96 6.78 -12.23
N THR A 238 -13.95 6.58 -13.07
CA THR A 238 -12.56 6.73 -12.66
C THR A 238 -12.20 8.15 -12.20
N GLU A 239 -12.89 9.18 -12.70
CA GLU A 239 -12.72 10.57 -12.29
C GLU A 239 -13.30 10.91 -10.90
N ASP A 240 -14.15 10.05 -10.36
CA ASP A 240 -14.90 10.31 -9.13
C ASP A 240 -14.17 9.80 -7.87
N TYR A 241 -13.04 9.11 -8.04
CA TYR A 241 -12.22 8.61 -6.94
C TYR A 241 -10.72 8.81 -7.21
N LEU A 242 -9.95 8.85 -6.14
CA LEU A 242 -8.49 8.95 -6.16
C LEU A 242 -7.88 7.66 -5.59
N PRO A 243 -7.03 6.93 -6.34
CA PRO A 243 -6.31 5.77 -5.81
C PRO A 243 -5.27 6.21 -4.77
N ILE A 244 -5.07 5.41 -3.72
CA ILE A 244 -4.20 5.77 -2.58
C ILE A 244 -3.00 4.83 -2.36
N ASN A 245 -2.82 3.84 -3.25
CA ASN A 245 -1.82 2.76 -3.19
C ASN A 245 -0.85 2.83 -4.37
#